data_AF-A0A970GXP7-F1
#
_entry.id   AF-A0A970GXP7-F1
#
_cell.length_a   1.000
_cell.length_b   1.000
_cell.length_c   1.000
_cell.angle_alpha   90.00
_cell.angle_beta   90.00
_cell.angle_gamma   90.00
#
_symmetry.space_group_name_H-M   'P 1'
#
loop_
_entity.id
_entity.type
_entity.pdbx_description
1 polymer ?
#
loop_
_entity_poly.entity_id
_entity_poly.type
_entity_poly.pdbx_seq_one_letter_code
_entity_poly.pdbx_strand_id
1 'polypeptide(L)'
;MKINPTNPTDPISAYKASQIKKPNASEGFEINDKLDLSDNAKIYSKAIKAIKDVDEVRYNKVNEIKERIEKGIYTIDSGKIAEKMIKGTRIDKKA
;
A
#
# COMPACT_ATOMS: atom_id res chain seq x y z
N MET A 1 1.30 62.34 -47.76
CA MET A 1 2.13 61.21 -47.29
C MET A 1 2.26 61.31 -45.77
N LYS A 2 1.93 60.26 -45.02
CA LYS A 2 2.17 60.17 -43.56
C LYS A 2 3.29 59.15 -43.36
N ILE A 3 4.45 59.60 -42.85
CA ILE A 3 5.56 58.74 -42.48
C ILE A 3 5.47 58.45 -40.98
N ASN A 4 5.30 57.18 -40.61
CA ASN A 4 5.36 56.74 -39.21
C ASN A 4 6.83 56.72 -38.74
N PRO A 5 7.16 57.23 -37.54
CA PRO A 5 8.50 57.09 -37.00
C PRO A 5 8.71 55.64 -36.53
N THR A 6 9.71 54.98 -37.10
CA THR A 6 10.18 53.67 -36.62
C THR A 6 10.92 53.87 -35.31
N ASN A 7 10.37 53.33 -34.22
CA ASN A 7 10.99 53.36 -32.89
C ASN A 7 12.27 52.50 -32.91
N PRO A 8 13.45 53.00 -32.47
CA PRO A 8 14.67 52.22 -32.51
C PRO A 8 14.57 51.09 -31.47
N THR A 9 14.56 49.85 -31.96
CA THR A 9 14.62 48.65 -31.12
C THR A 9 15.94 48.65 -30.35
N ASP A 10 15.86 48.85 -29.04
CA ASP A 10 16.98 48.77 -28.13
C ASP A 10 17.68 47.39 -28.27
N PRO A 11 18.99 47.32 -28.57
CA PRO A 11 19.73 46.07 -28.75
C PRO A 11 19.65 45.14 -27.52
N ILE A 12 19.38 45.69 -26.32
CA ILE A 12 19.16 44.92 -25.09
C ILE A 12 17.87 44.09 -25.17
N SER A 13 16.85 44.59 -25.87
CA SER A 13 15.55 43.92 -26.03
C SER A 13 15.65 42.71 -26.97
N ALA A 14 16.41 42.85 -28.07
CA ALA A 14 16.68 41.77 -29.00
C ALA A 14 17.51 40.64 -28.33
N TYR A 15 18.47 41.01 -27.49
CA TYR A 15 19.25 40.06 -26.70
C TYR A 15 18.41 39.34 -25.62
N LYS A 16 17.43 40.00 -25.01
CA LYS A 16 16.47 39.32 -24.11
C LYS A 16 15.55 38.36 -24.85
N ALA A 17 15.10 38.72 -26.06
CA ALA A 17 14.23 37.87 -26.87
C ALA A 17 14.94 36.59 -27.38
N SER A 18 16.25 36.66 -27.65
CA SER A 18 17.04 35.48 -28.05
C SER A 18 17.28 34.49 -26.91
N GLN A 19 17.16 34.92 -25.64
CA GLN A 19 17.29 34.05 -24.46
C GLN A 19 16.03 33.22 -24.16
N ILE A 20 14.91 33.42 -24.87
CA ILE A 20 13.61 32.79 -24.57
C ILE A 20 13.31 31.55 -25.44
N LYS A 21 14.24 31.09 -26.29
CA LYS A 21 14.01 29.87 -27.07
C LYS A 21 15.18 28.90 -27.00
N LYS A 22 15.29 28.20 -25.87
CA LYS A 22 15.70 26.80 -25.92
C LYS A 22 14.47 26.00 -26.33
N PRO A 23 14.41 25.40 -27.53
CA PRO A 23 13.50 24.28 -27.72
C PRO A 23 13.94 23.21 -26.71
N ASN A 24 13.07 22.85 -25.78
CA ASN A 24 13.28 21.69 -24.93
C ASN A 24 13.28 20.47 -25.85
N ALA A 25 14.45 20.13 -26.38
CA ALA A 25 14.70 18.86 -27.04
C ALA A 25 14.75 17.80 -25.94
N SER A 26 13.56 17.39 -25.51
CA SER A 26 13.32 16.10 -24.91
C SER A 26 11.84 15.79 -25.03
N GLU A 27 11.37 15.53 -26.25
CA GLU A 27 10.44 14.42 -26.45
C GLU A 27 11.23 13.12 -26.18
N GLY A 28 11.72 12.99 -24.94
CA GLY A 28 12.15 11.72 -24.42
C GLY A 28 10.85 10.99 -24.15
N PHE A 29 10.70 9.82 -24.75
CA PHE A 29 9.74 8.82 -24.29
C PHE A 29 9.81 8.81 -22.75
N GLU A 30 8.79 9.33 -22.06
CA GLU A 30 8.66 9.12 -20.62
C GLU A 30 8.35 7.63 -20.45
N ILE A 31 9.42 6.83 -20.39
CA ILE A 31 9.33 5.50 -19.83
C ILE A 31 9.11 5.72 -18.34
N ASN A 32 7.84 5.92 -17.99
CA ASN A 32 7.38 5.99 -16.62
C ASN A 32 7.49 4.58 -16.04
N ASP A 33 8.64 4.25 -15.46
CA ASP A 33 8.81 3.01 -14.69
C ASP A 33 7.74 2.98 -13.59
N LYS A 34 6.79 2.06 -13.73
CA LYS A 34 5.67 1.92 -12.80
C LYS A 34 6.00 0.84 -11.78
N LEU A 35 6.19 1.26 -10.52
CA LEU A 35 6.22 0.36 -9.38
C LEU A 35 4.78 0.13 -8.88
N ASP A 36 4.30 -1.10 -8.94
CA ASP A 36 3.00 -1.49 -8.35
C ASP A 36 3.15 -2.74 -7.47
N LEU A 37 2.32 -2.85 -6.44
CA LEU A 37 2.23 -4.05 -5.61
C LEU A 37 1.63 -5.19 -6.44
N SER A 38 2.18 -6.39 -6.28
CA SER A 38 1.56 -7.58 -6.84
C SER A 38 0.15 -7.77 -6.28
N ASP A 39 -0.72 -8.40 -7.06
CA ASP A 39 -2.11 -8.63 -6.64
C ASP A 39 -2.18 -9.43 -5.33
N ASN A 40 -1.27 -10.39 -5.14
CA ASN A 40 -1.13 -11.14 -3.90
C ASN A 40 -0.76 -10.25 -2.71
N ALA A 41 0.15 -9.29 -2.90
CA ALA A 41 0.53 -8.36 -1.84
C ALA A 41 -0.62 -7.41 -1.48
N LYS A 42 -1.39 -6.96 -2.48
CA LYS A 42 -2.61 -6.18 -2.26
C LYS A 42 -3.63 -6.97 -1.44
N ILE A 43 -3.91 -8.22 -1.80
CA ILE A 43 -4.83 -9.11 -1.06
C ILE A 43 -4.36 -9.33 0.37
N TYR A 44 -3.08 -9.65 0.58
CA TYR A 44 -2.51 -9.86 1.90
C TYR A 44 -2.62 -8.61 2.79
N SER A 45 -2.29 -7.44 2.25
CA SER A 45 -2.40 -6.18 2.98
C SER A 45 -3.84 -5.88 3.41
N LYS A 46 -4.82 -6.17 2.55
CA LYS A 46 -6.24 -6.04 2.86
C LYS A 46 -6.67 -7.01 3.96
N ALA A 47 -6.21 -8.26 3.91
CA ALA A 47 -6.49 -9.26 4.94
C ALA A 47 -5.91 -8.87 6.30
N ILE A 48 -4.67 -8.37 6.34
CA ILE A 48 -4.04 -7.90 7.59
C ILE A 48 -4.78 -6.69 8.16
N LYS A 49 -5.22 -5.74 7.32
CA LYS A 49 -6.04 -4.61 7.79
C LYS A 49 -7.35 -5.10 8.40
N ALA A 50 -8.06 -5.99 7.70
CA ALA A 50 -9.31 -6.56 8.21
C ALA A 50 -9.13 -7.28 9.56
N ILE A 51 -8.00 -7.97 9.78
CA ILE A 51 -7.70 -8.61 11.07
C ILE A 51 -7.46 -7.57 12.18
N LYS A 52 -6.82 -6.44 11.86
CA LYS A 52 -6.57 -5.36 12.84
C LYS A 52 -7.84 -4.64 13.27
N ASP A 53 -8.84 -4.58 12.39
CA ASP A 53 -10.12 -3.92 12.68
C ASP A 53 -11.05 -4.81 13.52
N VAL A 54 -10.69 -6.07 13.75
CA VAL A 54 -11.44 -6.97 14.66
C VAL A 54 -11.11 -6.61 16.10
N ASP A 55 -12.14 -6.61 16.95
CA ASP A 55 -11.99 -6.45 18.39
C ASP A 55 -10.93 -7.39 18.98
N GLU A 56 -10.15 -6.88 19.93
CA GLU A 56 -9.13 -7.65 20.66
C GLU A 56 -9.73 -8.93 21.25
N VAL A 57 -10.97 -8.85 21.73
CA VAL A 57 -11.73 -9.98 22.26
C VAL A 57 -12.87 -10.33 21.30
N ARG A 58 -12.87 -11.57 20.80
CA ARG A 58 -13.97 -12.12 19.99
C ARG A 58 -15.13 -12.57 20.87
N TYR A 59 -15.90 -11.62 21.39
CA TYR A 59 -17.01 -11.88 22.32
C TYR A 59 -18.00 -12.95 21.82
N ASN A 60 -18.33 -12.96 20.53
CA ASN A 60 -19.21 -13.98 19.93
C ASN A 60 -18.72 -15.42 20.22
N LYS A 61 -17.41 -15.66 20.03
CA LYS A 61 -16.80 -16.96 20.27
C LYS A 61 -16.76 -17.31 21.76
N VAL A 62 -16.51 -16.32 22.61
CA VAL A 62 -16.50 -16.51 24.07
C VAL A 62 -17.89 -16.93 24.56
N ASN A 63 -18.93 -16.23 24.11
CA ASN A 63 -20.31 -16.51 24.51
C ASN A 63 -20.77 -17.89 24.00
N GLU A 64 -20.46 -18.25 22.76
CA GLU A 64 -20.76 -19.58 22.22
C GLU A 64 -20.14 -20.71 23.07
N ILE A 65 -18.87 -20.55 23.47
CA ILE A 65 -18.19 -21.55 24.30
C ILE A 65 -18.81 -21.59 25.70
N LYS A 66 -19.12 -20.45 26.30
CA LYS A 66 -19.79 -20.37 27.61
C LYS A 66 -21.12 -21.12 27.59
N GLU A 67 -21.96 -20.85 26.58
CA GLU A 67 -23.26 -21.52 26.45
C GLU A 67 -23.10 -23.04 26.33
N ARG A 68 -22.11 -23.52 25.57
CA ARG A 68 -21.85 -24.96 25.43
C ARG A 68 -21.41 -25.60 26.74
N ILE A 69 -20.64 -24.88 27.55
CA ILE A 69 -20.22 -25.32 28.89
C ILE A 69 -21.43 -25.36 29.82
N GLU A 70 -22.24 -24.30 29.87
CA GLU A 70 -23.45 -24.22 30.70
C GLU A 70 -24.48 -25.30 30.35
N LYS A 71 -24.66 -25.59 29.07
CA LYS A 71 -25.54 -26.66 28.56
C LYS A 71 -24.95 -28.07 28.77
N GLY A 72 -23.71 -28.19 29.25
CA GLY A 72 -23.03 -29.48 29.46
C GLY A 72 -22.64 -30.21 28.18
N ILE A 73 -22.68 -29.55 27.02
CA ILE A 73 -22.39 -30.13 25.69
C ILE A 73 -20.99 -29.77 25.19
N TYR A 74 -20.14 -29.24 26.07
CA TYR A 74 -18.74 -28.98 25.75
C TYR A 74 -17.90 -30.23 25.97
N THR A 75 -17.60 -30.95 24.90
CA THR A 75 -16.75 -32.14 24.94
C THR A 75 -15.27 -31.77 24.84
N ILE A 76 -14.47 -32.25 25.79
CA ILE A 76 -13.01 -32.09 25.78
C ILE A 76 -12.38 -33.21 24.96
N ASP A 77 -11.57 -32.84 23.97
CA ASP A 77 -10.83 -33.75 23.12
C ASP A 77 -9.35 -33.75 23.52
N SER A 78 -8.92 -34.84 24.16
CA SER A 78 -7.54 -35.01 24.64
C SER A 78 -6.51 -35.01 23.51
N GLY A 79 -6.88 -35.52 22.32
CA GLY A 79 -6.02 -35.50 21.14
C GLY A 79 -5.75 -34.08 20.67
N LYS A 80 -6.78 -33.23 20.61
CA LYS A 80 -6.63 -31.79 20.28
C LYS A 80 -5.78 -31.04 21.30
N ILE A 81 -5.89 -31.39 22.58
CA ILE A 81 -5.06 -30.79 23.64
C ILE A 81 -3.58 -31.12 23.38
N ALA A 82 -3.26 -32.40 23.20
CA ALA A 82 -1.89 -32.84 22.94
C ALA A 82 -1.32 -32.22 21.65
N GLU A 83 -2.12 -32.18 20.57
CA GLU A 83 -1.74 -31.54 19.31
C GLU A 83 -1.38 -30.06 19.51
N LYS A 84 -2.17 -29.31 20.30
CA LYS A 84 -1.91 -27.90 20.57
C LYS A 84 -0.69 -27.69 21.47
N MET A 85 -0.45 -28.57 22.44
CA MET A 85 0.76 -28.55 23.25
C MET A 85 2.02 -28.71 22.38
N ILE A 86 2.00 -29.67 21.44
CA ILE A 86 3.13 -29.94 20.55
C ILE A 86 3.28 -28.84 19.47
N LYS A 87 2.19 -28.30 18.94
CA LYS A 87 2.26 -27.18 17.97
C LYS A 87 2.77 -25.88 18.61
N GLY A 88 2.49 -25.66 19.89
CA GLY A 88 2.92 -24.49 20.64
C GLY A 88 4.40 -24.54 21.02
N THR A 89 4.99 -25.73 21.12
CA THR A 89 6.43 -25.87 21.28
C THR A 89 7.09 -25.66 19.91
N ARG A 90 7.91 -24.61 19.82
CA ARG A 90 8.85 -24.44 18.71
C ARG A 90 9.91 -25.54 18.85
N ILE A 91 9.56 -26.76 18.44
CA ILE A 91 10.53 -27.85 18.36
C ILE A 91 11.53 -27.43 17.29
N ASP A 92 12.70 -27.00 17.74
CA ASP A 92 13.85 -26.66 16.90
C ASP A 92 14.12 -27.85 15.99
N LYS A 93 13.74 -27.74 14.72
CA LYS A 93 13.98 -28.77 13.74
C LYS A 93 15.44 -28.65 13.29
N LYS A 94 16.37 -29.07 14.15
CA LYS A 94 17.72 -29.43 13.75
C LYS A 94 17.69 -30.87 13.25
N ALA A 95 17.55 -31.01 11.94
CA ALA A 95 17.96 -32.18 11.17
C ALA A 95 18.53 -31.66 9.84
#